data_AF-I7KL42-F1
#
_entry.id   AF-I7KL42-F1
#
_cell.length_a   1.000
_cell.length_b   1.000
_cell.length_c   1.000
_cell.angle_alpha   90.00
_cell.angle_beta   90.00
_cell.angle_gamma   90.00
#
_symmetry.space_group_name_H-M   'P 1'
#
loop_
_entity.id
_entity.type
_entity.pdbx_description
1 polymer ?
#
loop_
_entity_poly.entity_id
_entity_poly.type
_entity_poly.pdbx_seq_one_letter_code
_entity_poly.pdbx_strand_id
1 'polypeptide(L)'
;MANIKVNLPGLNMKNPVMPASGTFGFGDMKYAFDLEELGAFVFKTVTPQAGTGNPQPQIFVNQDWIMNSVGLTNPGVDEAIASKMTPLRKQHLDLPMVASIAGGSIEDYVELAEKIDQAGVIDALEVNLSCPNVAEGGMLFGINSKIVEQVIGQIKQKISRPVYAKLTPNVTDIAEIARAAQSGGADGLSLINTVYGLEIDIKTRKPVLGNNAGGLSGKAVQPVALRMVHEVYEATKLPIIGMGGIYSAEDVVKFFLAGAQAVAIGSAHFEDKKAAAKIAQDLPQLLDDLGVKDINDLVGKVQFN
;
A
#
# COMPACT_ATOMS: atom_id res chain seq x y z
N MET A 1 18.19 22.11 5.12
CA MET A 1 17.68 20.78 4.79
C MET A 1 16.60 20.43 5.79
N ALA A 2 15.37 20.55 5.33
CA ALA A 2 14.15 20.26 6.08
C ALA A 2 14.17 18.85 6.71
N ASN A 3 13.53 18.73 7.87
CA ASN A 3 13.30 17.44 8.50
C ASN A 3 12.22 16.66 7.73
N ILE A 4 12.60 15.48 7.23
CA ILE A 4 11.68 14.57 6.53
C ILE A 4 11.45 13.26 7.32
N LYS A 5 11.92 13.16 8.55
CA LYS A 5 11.68 11.97 9.39
C LYS A 5 10.22 11.90 9.81
N VAL A 6 9.65 10.70 9.79
CA VAL A 6 8.27 10.44 10.23
C VAL A 6 8.23 9.19 11.10
N ASN A 7 7.35 9.20 12.10
CA ASN A 7 7.16 8.07 13.00
C ASN A 7 5.68 7.68 13.01
N LEU A 8 5.40 6.47 12.56
CA LEU A 8 4.08 5.85 12.63
C LEU A 8 4.18 4.58 13.50
N PRO A 9 3.06 3.99 13.98
CA PRO A 9 3.08 2.76 14.75
C PRO A 9 3.91 1.65 14.07
N GLY A 10 5.01 1.26 14.72
CA GLY A 10 5.97 0.26 14.22
C GLY A 10 6.95 0.76 13.16
N LEU A 11 6.80 1.98 12.65
CA LEU A 11 7.57 2.49 11.51
C LEU A 11 8.28 3.80 11.89
N ASN A 12 9.53 3.68 12.36
CA ASN A 12 10.43 4.81 12.56
C ASN A 12 11.20 5.07 11.26
N MET A 13 10.72 5.99 10.44
CA MET A 13 11.20 6.16 9.06
C MET A 13 12.10 7.40 8.92
N LYS A 14 13.27 7.22 8.30
CA LYS A 14 14.22 8.31 8.04
C LYS A 14 13.76 9.32 6.98
N ASN A 15 12.83 8.92 6.14
CA ASN A 15 12.08 9.71 5.18
C ASN A 15 10.68 9.09 5.04
N PRO A 16 9.67 9.76 4.47
CA PRO A 16 8.30 9.25 4.48
C PRO A 16 7.99 8.28 3.32
N VAL A 17 8.98 7.95 2.48
CA VAL A 17 8.75 7.30 1.20
C VAL A 17 9.07 5.82 1.28
N MET A 18 8.11 4.99 0.88
CA MET A 18 8.27 3.54 0.77
C MET A 18 7.76 3.06 -0.59
N PRO A 19 8.11 1.86 -1.06
CA PRO A 19 7.44 1.27 -2.20
C PRO A 19 6.04 0.77 -1.83
N ALA A 20 5.09 0.84 -2.75
CA ALA A 20 3.81 0.16 -2.59
C ALA A 20 4.01 -1.35 -2.77
N SER A 21 3.28 -2.15 -1.97
CA SER A 21 3.27 -3.62 -2.09
C SER A 21 3.13 -4.09 -3.54
N GLY A 22 3.94 -5.07 -3.91
CA GLY A 22 3.91 -5.71 -5.24
C GLY A 22 4.82 -5.08 -6.29
N THR A 23 5.38 -3.90 -6.06
CA THR A 23 6.26 -3.22 -7.02
C THR A 23 7.71 -3.69 -7.00
N PHE A 24 8.19 -4.16 -5.84
CA PHE A 24 9.55 -4.69 -5.67
C PHE A 24 9.57 -6.15 -5.17
N GLY A 25 8.49 -6.89 -5.39
CA GLY A 25 8.45 -8.30 -4.99
C GLY A 25 8.74 -8.47 -3.51
N PHE A 26 9.74 -9.29 -3.18
CA PHE A 26 10.15 -9.51 -1.79
C PHE A 26 11.57 -9.03 -1.47
N GLY A 27 12.10 -8.04 -2.21
CA GLY A 27 13.51 -7.65 -2.00
C GLY A 27 14.50 -8.50 -2.80
N ASP A 28 14.00 -9.42 -3.63
CA ASP A 28 14.77 -10.46 -4.31
C ASP A 28 15.18 -10.11 -5.75
N MET A 29 14.80 -8.93 -6.23
CA MET A 29 15.24 -8.41 -7.53
C MET A 29 16.48 -7.54 -7.35
N LYS A 30 17.39 -7.53 -8.33
CA LYS A 30 18.51 -6.58 -8.30
C LYS A 30 17.98 -5.15 -8.43
N TYR A 31 18.19 -4.36 -7.38
CA TYR A 31 17.86 -2.94 -7.38
C TYR A 31 19.05 -2.12 -7.89
N ALA A 32 18.74 -0.99 -8.51
CA ALA A 32 19.75 -0.05 -8.99
C ALA A 32 20.12 0.99 -7.91
N PHE A 33 19.63 0.82 -6.68
CA PHE A 33 19.77 1.69 -5.52
C PHE A 33 19.81 0.83 -4.24
N ASP A 34 20.29 1.38 -3.13
CA ASP A 34 20.30 0.69 -1.84
C ASP A 34 18.90 0.79 -1.20
N LEU A 35 18.35 -0.31 -0.67
CA LEU A 35 17.08 -0.28 0.05
C LEU A 35 17.16 0.63 1.29
N GLU A 36 18.37 0.86 1.80
CA GLU A 36 18.64 1.87 2.82
C GLU A 36 18.45 3.32 2.34
N GLU A 37 18.05 3.58 1.10
CA GLU A 37 17.59 4.93 0.69
C GLU A 37 16.10 5.14 1.01
N LEU A 38 15.34 4.07 1.24
CA LEU A 38 13.91 4.09 1.51
C LEU A 38 13.62 4.38 2.99
N GLY A 39 12.44 4.95 3.27
CA GLY A 39 11.93 5.12 4.62
C GLY A 39 11.46 3.82 5.26
N ALA A 40 10.89 2.92 4.44
CA ALA A 40 10.49 1.57 4.80
C ALA A 40 10.46 0.68 3.54
N PHE A 41 10.40 -0.63 3.71
CA PHE A 41 10.19 -1.60 2.64
C PHE A 41 8.89 -2.36 2.84
N VAL A 42 8.05 -2.44 1.80
CA VAL A 42 6.80 -3.19 1.82
C VAL A 42 6.94 -4.43 0.95
N PHE A 43 6.87 -5.61 1.57
CA PHE A 43 6.85 -6.88 0.85
C PHE A 43 5.60 -7.01 -0.01
N LYS A 44 5.73 -7.70 -1.14
CA LYS A 44 4.59 -8.13 -1.95
C LYS A 44 3.58 -8.90 -1.09
N THR A 45 2.30 -8.65 -1.37
CA THR A 45 1.20 -9.35 -0.71
C THR A 45 1.35 -10.86 -0.79
N VAL A 46 1.29 -11.51 0.38
CA VAL A 46 1.39 -12.97 0.53
C VAL A 46 0.04 -13.57 0.92
N THR A 47 -0.20 -14.81 0.49
CA THR A 47 -1.42 -15.60 0.78
C THR A 47 -1.05 -16.91 1.48
N PRO A 48 -2.01 -17.68 2.04
CA PRO A 48 -1.66 -18.87 2.80
C PRO A 48 -0.93 -19.91 1.94
N GLN A 49 -1.39 -20.08 0.70
CA GLN A 49 -0.81 -20.98 -0.30
C GLN A 49 -0.21 -20.21 -1.47
N ALA A 50 0.64 -20.87 -2.25
CA ALA A 50 1.22 -20.30 -3.46
C ALA A 50 0.15 -19.95 -4.50
N GLY A 51 0.27 -18.77 -5.09
CA GLY A 51 -0.59 -18.29 -6.17
C GLY A 51 0.17 -18.23 -7.50
N THR A 52 -0.40 -18.75 -8.58
CA THR A 52 0.17 -18.66 -9.93
C THR A 52 -0.21 -17.37 -10.66
N GLY A 53 -1.23 -16.66 -10.18
CA GLY A 53 -1.75 -15.44 -10.79
C GLY A 53 -2.83 -15.68 -11.86
N ASN A 54 -3.32 -14.58 -12.43
CA ASN A 54 -4.36 -14.62 -13.46
C ASN A 54 -3.78 -14.88 -14.87
N PRO A 55 -4.63 -15.14 -15.89
CA PRO A 55 -4.17 -15.28 -17.27
C PRO A 55 -3.43 -14.04 -17.80
N GLN A 56 -2.47 -14.27 -18.70
CA GLN A 56 -1.74 -13.21 -19.40
C GLN A 56 -2.61 -12.57 -20.51
N PRO A 57 -2.39 -11.29 -20.87
CA PRO A 57 -1.47 -10.34 -20.22
C PRO A 57 -1.99 -9.82 -18.88
N GLN A 58 -1.14 -9.79 -17.86
CA GLN A 58 -1.50 -9.33 -16.51
C GLN A 58 -1.29 -7.82 -16.29
N ILE A 59 -0.55 -7.14 -17.17
CA ILE A 59 -0.21 -5.72 -17.05
C ILE A 59 -0.37 -5.07 -18.42
N PHE A 60 -0.99 -3.90 -18.42
CA PHE A 60 -1.07 -3.00 -19.56
C PHE A 60 -0.60 -1.61 -19.12
N VAL A 61 0.36 -1.05 -19.83
CA VAL A 61 0.96 0.26 -19.52
C VAL A 61 0.54 1.26 -20.59
N ASN A 62 -0.11 2.34 -20.15
CA ASN A 62 -0.35 3.53 -20.95
C ASN A 62 0.51 4.69 -20.42
N GLN A 63 0.50 5.85 -21.08
CA GLN A 63 1.32 7.01 -20.71
C GLN A 63 1.01 7.52 -19.29
N ASP A 64 -0.26 7.73 -18.94
CA ASP A 64 -0.64 8.34 -17.66
C ASP A 64 -1.19 7.35 -16.63
N TRP A 65 -1.39 6.10 -17.05
CA TRP A 65 -2.03 5.09 -16.22
C TRP A 65 -1.61 3.68 -16.57
N ILE A 66 -1.77 2.79 -15.59
CA ILE A 66 -1.40 1.38 -15.68
C ILE A 66 -2.59 0.57 -15.23
N MET A 67 -2.90 -0.49 -15.98
CA MET A 67 -3.87 -1.49 -15.59
C MET A 67 -3.18 -2.80 -15.26
N ASN A 68 -3.57 -3.42 -14.13
CA ASN A 68 -3.05 -4.72 -13.74
C ASN A 68 -4.12 -5.69 -13.24
N SER A 69 -3.90 -6.97 -13.53
CA SER A 69 -4.67 -8.09 -12.99
C SER A 69 -3.71 -9.24 -12.67
N VAL A 70 -2.73 -9.02 -11.80
CA VAL A 70 -1.69 -10.02 -11.48
C VAL A 70 -2.29 -11.28 -10.82
N GLY A 71 -3.31 -11.12 -9.96
CA GLY A 71 -3.93 -12.26 -9.27
C GLY A 71 -3.10 -12.82 -8.12
N LEU A 72 -2.40 -11.94 -7.38
CA LEU A 72 -1.63 -12.31 -6.18
C LEU A 72 -0.60 -13.43 -6.42
N THR A 73 0.16 -13.41 -7.53
CA THR A 73 1.28 -14.36 -7.71
C THR A 73 2.30 -14.24 -6.58
N ASN A 74 2.43 -15.27 -5.74
CA ASN A 74 3.30 -15.30 -4.56
C ASN A 74 3.62 -16.75 -4.16
N PRO A 75 4.69 -17.01 -3.38
CA PRO A 75 5.12 -18.37 -3.07
C PRO A 75 4.35 -19.05 -1.93
N GLY A 76 3.38 -18.37 -1.31
CA GLY A 76 2.76 -18.79 -0.06
C GLY A 76 3.55 -18.30 1.16
N VAL A 77 2.88 -18.23 2.31
CA VAL A 77 3.43 -17.57 3.52
C VAL A 77 4.68 -18.24 4.07
N ASP A 78 4.70 -19.58 4.14
CA ASP A 78 5.80 -20.31 4.75
C ASP A 78 7.10 -20.15 3.93
N GLU A 79 6.99 -20.29 2.61
CA GLU A 79 8.12 -20.08 1.69
C GLU A 79 8.54 -18.61 1.62
N ALA A 80 7.59 -17.66 1.60
CA ALA A 80 7.90 -16.23 1.64
C ALA A 80 8.71 -15.85 2.89
N ILE A 81 8.31 -16.35 4.06
CA ILE A 81 9.02 -16.11 5.31
C ILE A 81 10.44 -16.69 5.23
N ALA A 82 10.55 -17.96 4.85
CA ALA A 82 11.81 -18.70 4.90
C ALA A 82 12.84 -18.21 3.88
N SER A 83 12.44 -18.04 2.61
CA SER A 83 13.39 -17.81 1.52
C SER A 83 13.48 -16.35 1.07
N LYS A 84 12.56 -15.48 1.50
CA LYS A 84 12.52 -14.08 1.07
C LYS A 84 12.61 -13.07 2.20
N MET A 85 11.65 -13.09 3.14
CA MET A 85 11.54 -12.07 4.19
C MET A 85 12.66 -12.19 5.22
N THR A 86 12.94 -13.41 5.70
CA THR A 86 14.00 -13.65 6.70
C THR A 86 15.39 -13.27 6.18
N PRO A 87 15.81 -13.68 4.95
CA PRO A 87 17.08 -13.22 4.40
C PRO A 87 17.16 -11.70 4.25
N LEU A 88 16.10 -11.04 3.78
CA LEU A 88 16.11 -9.58 3.59
C LEU A 88 16.27 -8.85 4.93
N ARG A 89 15.49 -9.26 5.95
CA ARG A 89 15.60 -8.70 7.32
C ARG A 89 17.02 -8.84 7.89
N LYS A 90 17.71 -9.95 7.62
CA LYS A 90 19.10 -10.16 8.08
C LYS A 90 20.10 -9.25 7.37
N GLN A 91 19.83 -8.85 6.13
CA GLN A 91 20.69 -7.96 5.36
C GLN A 91 20.49 -6.49 5.74
N HIS A 92 19.25 -6.11 6.05
CA HIS A 92 18.85 -4.77 6.42
C HIS A 92 18.24 -4.80 7.82
N LEU A 93 19.03 -4.58 8.87
CA LEU A 93 18.60 -4.71 10.28
C LEU A 93 17.86 -3.48 10.83
N ASP A 94 18.05 -2.32 10.21
CA ASP A 94 17.47 -1.06 10.68
C ASP A 94 16.35 -0.53 9.77
N LEU A 95 16.21 -1.08 8.55
CA LEU A 95 15.14 -0.71 7.63
C LEU A 95 13.78 -1.19 8.15
N PRO A 96 12.78 -0.31 8.36
CA PRO A 96 11.44 -0.74 8.71
C PRO A 96 10.83 -1.62 7.61
N MET A 97 10.29 -2.78 7.97
CA MET A 97 9.72 -3.74 7.02
C MET A 97 8.25 -4.01 7.30
N VAL A 98 7.44 -3.97 6.23
CA VAL A 98 5.99 -4.18 6.28
C VAL A 98 5.64 -5.43 5.47
N ALA A 99 4.95 -6.40 6.08
CA ALA A 99 4.34 -7.50 5.33
C ALA A 99 2.95 -7.10 4.86
N SER A 100 2.65 -7.28 3.58
CA SER A 100 1.29 -7.17 3.05
C SER A 100 0.65 -8.56 3.00
N ILE A 101 -0.60 -8.73 3.48
CA ILE A 101 -1.31 -10.02 3.47
C ILE A 101 -2.66 -9.96 2.77
N ALA A 102 -3.07 -11.09 2.18
CA ALA A 102 -4.39 -11.28 1.58
C ALA A 102 -4.92 -12.70 1.87
N GLY A 103 -6.20 -12.79 2.20
CA GLY A 103 -6.91 -14.04 2.47
C GLY A 103 -8.24 -14.14 1.70
N GLY A 104 -8.71 -15.36 1.49
CA GLY A 104 -10.03 -15.64 0.91
C GLY A 104 -11.15 -15.75 1.95
N SER A 105 -10.78 -15.89 3.23
CA SER A 105 -11.63 -15.95 4.41
C SER A 105 -11.04 -15.13 5.56
N ILE A 106 -11.80 -14.89 6.64
CA ILE A 106 -11.28 -14.22 7.83
C ILE A 106 -10.21 -15.09 8.50
N GLU A 107 -10.43 -16.41 8.51
CA GLU A 107 -9.50 -17.39 9.06
C GLU A 107 -8.14 -17.35 8.35
N ASP A 108 -8.13 -17.19 7.02
CA ASP A 108 -6.90 -17.03 6.25
C ASP A 108 -6.11 -15.79 6.71
N TYR A 109 -6.80 -14.66 6.90
CA TYR A 109 -6.18 -13.42 7.35
C TYR A 109 -5.56 -13.57 8.75
N VAL A 110 -6.27 -14.25 9.65
CA VAL A 110 -5.80 -14.50 11.02
C VAL A 110 -4.59 -15.43 11.02
N GLU A 111 -4.65 -16.55 10.30
CA GLU A 111 -3.52 -17.50 10.20
C GLU A 111 -2.27 -16.82 9.64
N LEU A 112 -2.43 -16.03 8.57
CA LEU A 112 -1.33 -15.27 7.96
C LEU A 112 -0.71 -14.29 8.94
N ALA A 113 -1.55 -13.53 9.65
CA ALA A 113 -1.09 -12.57 10.63
C ALA A 113 -0.29 -13.25 11.75
N GLU A 114 -0.81 -14.35 12.32
CA GLU A 114 -0.12 -15.11 13.37
C GLU A 114 1.23 -15.66 12.89
N LYS A 115 1.28 -16.28 11.71
CA LYS A 115 2.53 -16.84 11.16
C LYS A 115 3.60 -15.76 10.94
N ILE A 116 3.21 -14.63 10.35
CA ILE A 116 4.13 -13.53 10.07
C ILE A 116 4.59 -12.84 11.37
N ASP A 117 3.69 -12.66 12.34
CA ASP A 117 4.04 -12.11 13.65
C ASP A 117 5.04 -13.02 14.39
N GLN A 118 4.79 -14.34 14.41
CA GLN A 118 5.70 -15.31 15.04
C GLN A 118 7.07 -15.36 14.37
N ALA A 119 7.16 -15.12 13.06
CA ALA A 119 8.42 -15.16 12.34
C ALA A 119 9.41 -14.07 12.78
N GLY A 120 8.95 -12.95 13.34
CA GLY A 120 9.85 -11.96 13.92
C GLY A 120 10.53 -11.03 12.90
N VAL A 121 10.13 -11.07 11.63
CA VAL A 121 10.89 -10.48 10.50
C VAL A 121 10.33 -9.17 9.95
N ILE A 122 9.29 -8.63 10.58
CA ILE A 122 8.64 -7.38 10.18
C ILE A 122 8.35 -6.47 11.37
N ASP A 123 8.13 -5.20 11.08
CA ASP A 123 7.84 -4.15 12.06
C ASP A 123 6.34 -3.75 12.05
N ALA A 124 5.64 -3.95 10.93
CA ALA A 124 4.20 -3.77 10.83
C ALA A 124 3.55 -4.70 9.79
N LEU A 125 2.23 -4.92 9.93
CA LEU A 125 1.42 -5.71 9.01
C LEU A 125 0.48 -4.78 8.22
N GLU A 126 0.41 -4.94 6.91
CA GLU A 126 -0.58 -4.30 6.03
C GLU A 126 -1.61 -5.34 5.58
N VAL A 127 -2.87 -5.16 5.97
CA VAL A 127 -3.98 -6.07 5.63
C VAL A 127 -4.64 -5.59 4.34
N ASN A 128 -4.40 -6.29 3.23
CA ASN A 128 -4.96 -5.94 1.93
C ASN A 128 -6.40 -6.45 1.79
N LEU A 129 -7.36 -5.59 2.08
CA LEU A 129 -8.80 -5.89 2.08
C LEU A 129 -9.43 -5.84 0.66
N SER A 130 -8.64 -5.70 -0.40
CA SER A 130 -9.16 -5.59 -1.79
C SER A 130 -9.31 -6.94 -2.49
N CYS A 131 -9.33 -8.04 -1.74
CA CYS A 131 -9.47 -9.40 -2.25
C CYS A 131 -10.94 -9.87 -2.19
N PRO A 132 -11.39 -10.76 -3.09
CA PRO A 132 -12.73 -11.32 -3.04
C PRO A 132 -12.90 -12.27 -1.83
N ASN A 133 -14.01 -12.13 -1.12
CA ASN A 133 -14.46 -12.98 -0.03
C ASN A 133 -15.21 -14.18 -0.60
N VAL A 134 -14.58 -15.36 -0.58
CA VAL A 134 -15.15 -16.58 -1.17
C VAL A 134 -16.40 -17.03 -0.41
N ALA A 135 -16.45 -16.83 0.91
CA ALA A 135 -17.58 -17.21 1.75
C ALA A 135 -18.85 -16.37 1.47
N GLU A 136 -18.69 -15.13 1.00
CA GLU A 136 -19.79 -14.23 0.63
C GLU A 136 -19.98 -14.09 -0.89
N GLY A 137 -19.67 -15.15 -1.65
CA GLY A 137 -19.93 -15.18 -3.09
C GLY A 137 -18.99 -14.30 -3.92
N GLY A 138 -17.83 -13.94 -3.39
CA GLY A 138 -16.78 -13.21 -4.09
C GLY A 138 -16.78 -11.69 -3.92
N MET A 139 -17.61 -11.14 -3.02
CA MET A 139 -17.60 -9.70 -2.70
C MET A 139 -16.28 -9.28 -2.05
N LEU A 140 -15.77 -8.08 -2.35
CA LEU A 140 -14.52 -7.63 -1.75
C LEU A 140 -14.67 -7.42 -0.23
N PHE A 141 -13.71 -7.87 0.59
CA PHE A 141 -13.75 -7.62 2.05
C PHE A 141 -13.86 -6.12 2.36
N GLY A 142 -13.09 -5.30 1.63
CA GLY A 142 -12.95 -3.87 1.85
C GLY A 142 -14.13 -2.99 1.43
N ILE A 143 -15.21 -3.56 0.88
CA ILE A 143 -16.43 -2.78 0.54
C ILE A 143 -17.53 -2.88 1.60
N ASN A 144 -17.34 -3.71 2.63
CA ASN A 144 -18.30 -3.91 3.70
C ASN A 144 -17.67 -3.55 5.05
N SER A 145 -18.12 -2.45 5.65
CA SER A 145 -17.61 -1.92 6.92
C SER A 145 -17.61 -2.97 8.04
N LYS A 146 -18.68 -3.75 8.20
CA LYS A 146 -18.77 -4.79 9.25
C LYS A 146 -17.71 -5.87 9.09
N ILE A 147 -17.46 -6.28 7.85
CA ILE A 147 -16.45 -7.31 7.57
C ILE A 147 -15.04 -6.75 7.82
N VAL A 148 -14.78 -5.50 7.43
CA VAL A 148 -13.50 -4.83 7.72
C VAL A 148 -13.25 -4.77 9.22
N GLU A 149 -14.23 -4.32 10.02
CA GLU A 149 -14.13 -4.29 11.48
C GLU A 149 -13.83 -5.68 12.05
N GLN A 150 -14.52 -6.72 11.58
CA GLN A 150 -14.32 -8.09 12.04
C GLN A 150 -12.94 -8.64 11.70
N VAL A 151 -12.46 -8.47 10.45
CA VAL A 151 -11.14 -8.96 10.03
C VAL A 151 -10.04 -8.31 10.85
N ILE A 152 -10.07 -6.97 10.96
CA ILE A 152 -9.06 -6.23 11.73
C ILE A 152 -9.15 -6.60 13.21
N GLY A 153 -10.35 -6.64 13.78
CA GLY A 153 -10.56 -7.01 15.19
C GLY A 153 -10.06 -8.40 15.54
N GLN A 154 -10.28 -9.39 14.67
CA GLN A 154 -9.78 -10.75 14.89
C GLN A 154 -8.25 -10.82 14.78
N ILE A 155 -7.64 -10.14 13.80
CA ILE A 155 -6.17 -10.06 13.72
C ILE A 155 -5.59 -9.43 15.00
N LYS A 156 -6.14 -8.29 15.44
CA LYS A 156 -5.65 -7.55 16.63
C LYS A 156 -5.77 -8.33 17.94
N GLN A 157 -6.65 -9.33 18.01
CA GLN A 157 -6.73 -10.24 19.16
C GLN A 157 -5.61 -11.29 19.18
N LYS A 158 -4.95 -11.52 18.04
CA LYS A 158 -3.98 -12.60 17.86
C LYS A 158 -2.54 -12.14 17.81
N ILE A 159 -2.30 -10.90 17.37
CA ILE A 159 -0.95 -10.35 17.22
C ILE A 159 -0.79 -9.05 18.00
N SER A 160 0.46 -8.74 18.36
CA SER A 160 0.81 -7.50 19.07
C SER A 160 1.40 -6.42 18.18
N ARG A 161 1.90 -6.79 16.99
CA ARG A 161 2.45 -5.83 16.02
C ARG A 161 1.40 -4.84 15.51
N PRO A 162 1.84 -3.64 15.10
CA PRO A 162 0.97 -2.67 14.44
C PRO A 162 0.35 -3.22 13.15
N VAL A 163 -0.93 -2.93 12.96
CA VAL A 163 -1.74 -3.36 11.83
C VAL A 163 -2.28 -2.15 11.08
N TYR A 164 -1.97 -2.08 9.79
CA TYR A 164 -2.48 -1.09 8.85
C TYR A 164 -3.56 -1.73 7.98
N ALA A 165 -4.75 -1.16 7.93
CA ALA A 165 -5.79 -1.61 7.00
C ALA A 165 -5.60 -0.93 5.64
N LYS A 166 -5.37 -1.71 4.58
CA LYS A 166 -5.24 -1.17 3.21
C LYS A 166 -6.60 -1.07 2.53
N LEU A 167 -7.05 0.15 2.30
CA LEU A 167 -8.42 0.41 1.85
C LEU A 167 -8.53 0.44 0.32
N THR A 168 -9.62 -0.11 -0.19
CA THR A 168 -10.01 -0.05 -1.60
C THR A 168 -10.71 1.28 -1.90
N PRO A 169 -10.44 1.93 -3.04
CA PRO A 169 -11.19 3.12 -3.46
C PRO A 169 -12.57 2.77 -4.05
N ASN A 170 -12.88 1.50 -4.25
CA ASN A 170 -14.08 1.04 -4.98
C ASN A 170 -15.31 0.99 -4.07
N VAL A 171 -15.61 2.10 -3.38
CA VAL A 171 -16.68 2.25 -2.39
C VAL A 171 -17.41 3.58 -2.56
N THR A 172 -18.65 3.65 -2.08
CA THR A 172 -19.44 4.89 -2.07
C THR A 172 -18.92 5.87 -1.02
N ASP A 173 -18.63 5.38 0.19
CA ASP A 173 -18.11 6.18 1.31
C ASP A 173 -16.86 5.50 1.89
N ILE A 174 -15.69 6.09 1.62
CA ILE A 174 -14.40 5.58 2.14
C ILE A 174 -14.24 5.85 3.64
N ALA A 175 -14.86 6.91 4.15
CA ALA A 175 -14.80 7.29 5.54
C ALA A 175 -15.55 6.29 6.43
N GLU A 176 -16.63 5.69 5.93
CA GLU A 176 -17.31 4.58 6.61
C GLU A 176 -16.37 3.39 6.82
N ILE A 177 -15.67 2.97 5.77
CA ILE A 177 -14.73 1.85 5.82
C ILE A 177 -13.55 2.15 6.75
N ALA A 178 -13.03 3.38 6.70
CA ALA A 178 -11.93 3.80 7.57
C ALA A 178 -12.33 3.80 9.06
N ARG A 179 -13.53 4.29 9.39
CA ARG A 179 -14.06 4.22 10.76
C ARG A 179 -14.21 2.78 11.24
N ALA A 180 -14.64 1.87 10.36
CA ALA A 180 -14.77 0.46 10.70
C ALA A 180 -13.42 -0.21 10.97
N ALA A 181 -12.38 0.11 10.17
CA ALA A 181 -11.02 -0.34 10.45
C ALA A 181 -10.51 0.19 11.80
N GLN A 182 -10.80 1.46 12.13
CA GLN A 182 -10.47 2.04 13.45
C GLN A 182 -11.23 1.34 14.59
N SER A 183 -12.53 1.05 14.42
CA SER A 183 -13.32 0.28 15.41
C SER A 183 -12.77 -1.13 15.63
N GLY A 184 -12.25 -1.77 14.57
CA GLY A 184 -11.54 -3.04 14.66
C GLY A 184 -10.18 -2.96 15.36
N GLY A 185 -9.69 -1.76 15.66
CA GLY A 185 -8.43 -1.54 16.37
C GLY A 185 -7.20 -1.47 15.46
N ALA A 186 -7.37 -1.11 14.18
CA ALA A 186 -6.23 -0.79 13.32
C ALA A 186 -5.36 0.32 13.95
N ASP A 187 -4.04 0.19 13.82
CA ASP A 187 -3.08 1.18 14.32
C ASP A 187 -2.78 2.26 13.28
N GLY A 188 -3.12 2.01 12.01
CA GLY A 188 -2.98 2.94 10.90
C GLY A 188 -3.78 2.50 9.69
N LEU A 189 -3.76 3.32 8.65
CA LEU A 189 -4.44 3.05 7.38
C LEU A 189 -3.46 3.22 6.22
N SER A 190 -3.63 2.45 5.16
CA SER A 190 -2.93 2.70 3.90
C SER A 190 -3.93 2.77 2.74
N LEU A 191 -3.85 3.81 1.91
CA LEU A 191 -4.82 4.02 0.83
C LEU A 191 -4.29 4.96 -0.26
N ILE A 192 -4.67 4.78 -1.53
CA ILE A 192 -5.68 3.83 -2.01
C ILE A 192 -5.04 2.58 -2.65
N ASN A 193 -5.75 1.46 -2.61
CA ASN A 193 -5.51 0.40 -3.60
C ASN A 193 -5.97 0.87 -5.00
N THR A 194 -5.87 0.01 -6.01
CA THR A 194 -6.22 0.38 -7.39
C THR A 194 -7.71 0.63 -7.57
N VAL A 195 -8.06 1.60 -8.43
CA VAL A 195 -9.43 1.82 -8.91
C VAL A 195 -9.80 0.72 -9.91
N TYR A 196 -11.02 0.22 -9.97
CA TYR A 196 -11.39 -0.83 -10.91
C TYR A 196 -11.72 -0.26 -12.30
N GLY A 197 -11.18 -0.86 -13.36
CA GLY A 197 -11.34 -0.36 -14.72
C GLY A 197 -11.36 -1.46 -15.78
N LEU A 198 -11.77 -1.07 -16.99
CA LEU A 198 -11.76 -1.88 -18.20
C LEU A 198 -11.21 -1.05 -19.36
N GLU A 199 -10.21 -1.59 -20.05
CA GLU A 199 -9.70 -1.02 -21.31
C GLU A 199 -9.91 -2.04 -22.44
N ILE A 200 -10.36 -1.54 -23.60
CA ILE A 200 -10.75 -2.36 -24.75
C ILE A 200 -9.86 -2.01 -25.95
N ASP A 201 -9.20 -3.01 -26.51
CA ASP A 201 -8.51 -2.86 -27.79
C ASP A 201 -9.55 -2.79 -28.92
N ILE A 202 -9.57 -1.66 -29.63
CA ILE A 202 -10.56 -1.39 -30.69
C ILE A 202 -10.43 -2.30 -31.92
N LYS A 203 -9.24 -2.87 -32.18
CA LYS A 203 -8.98 -3.73 -33.34
C LYS A 203 -9.48 -5.14 -33.09
N THR A 204 -9.21 -5.66 -31.90
CA THR A 204 -9.61 -7.02 -31.49
C THR A 204 -11.00 -7.06 -30.85
N ARG A 205 -11.51 -5.91 -30.39
CA ARG A 205 -12.76 -5.78 -29.60
C ARG A 205 -12.72 -6.58 -28.30
N LYS A 206 -11.53 -6.82 -27.76
CA LYS A 206 -11.30 -7.58 -26.53
C LYS A 206 -10.69 -6.69 -25.46
N PRO A 207 -10.85 -7.05 -24.18
CA PRO A 207 -10.12 -6.39 -23.12
C PRO A 207 -8.61 -6.51 -23.30
N VAL A 208 -7.87 -5.50 -22.85
CA VAL A 208 -6.39 -5.51 -22.93
C VAL A 208 -5.73 -6.43 -21.91
N LEU A 209 -6.46 -6.83 -20.86
CA LEU A 209 -5.98 -7.75 -19.83
C LEU A 209 -6.55 -9.16 -20.03
N GLY A 210 -5.75 -10.18 -19.71
CA GLY A 210 -6.15 -11.58 -19.76
C GLY A 210 -7.27 -11.94 -18.77
N ASN A 211 -7.45 -11.14 -17.72
CA ASN A 211 -8.55 -11.25 -16.76
C ASN A 211 -9.71 -10.27 -17.04
N ASN A 212 -9.83 -9.79 -18.28
CA ASN A 212 -10.79 -8.78 -18.71
C ASN A 212 -10.58 -7.39 -18.09
N ALA A 213 -11.01 -7.21 -16.84
CA ALA A 213 -10.90 -5.98 -16.09
C ALA A 213 -9.82 -6.10 -14.99
N GLY A 214 -9.39 -4.96 -14.47
CA GLY A 214 -8.30 -4.94 -13.50
C GLY A 214 -8.17 -3.61 -12.77
N GLY A 215 -7.13 -3.54 -11.94
CA GLY A 215 -6.79 -2.36 -11.17
C GLY A 215 -6.12 -1.29 -12.03
N LEU A 216 -6.73 -0.12 -12.12
CA LEU A 216 -6.21 1.13 -12.63
C LEU A 216 -5.37 1.84 -11.55
N SER A 217 -4.18 2.26 -11.95
CA SER A 217 -3.21 3.01 -11.16
C SER A 217 -2.48 4.02 -12.04
N GLY A 218 -1.48 4.72 -11.50
CA GLY A 218 -0.73 5.76 -12.20
C GLY A 218 -1.24 7.17 -11.92
N LYS A 219 -0.74 8.16 -12.66
CA LYS A 219 -1.08 9.58 -12.46
C LYS A 219 -2.58 9.82 -12.52
N ALA A 220 -3.29 9.08 -13.37
CA ALA A 220 -4.73 9.20 -13.55
C ALA A 220 -5.57 9.02 -12.26
N VAL A 221 -5.07 8.27 -11.26
CA VAL A 221 -5.83 8.06 -10.01
C VAL A 221 -5.48 9.05 -8.90
N GLN A 222 -4.49 9.93 -9.09
CA GLN A 222 -4.01 10.83 -8.04
C GLN A 222 -5.11 11.74 -7.47
N PRO A 223 -5.99 12.39 -8.27
CA PRO A 223 -7.03 13.24 -7.71
C PRO A 223 -8.03 12.47 -6.84
N VAL A 224 -8.34 11.22 -7.20
CA VAL A 224 -9.19 10.33 -6.40
C VAL A 224 -8.51 9.98 -5.08
N ALA A 225 -7.23 9.64 -5.14
CA ALA A 225 -6.42 9.30 -3.98
C ALA A 225 -6.32 10.48 -2.99
N LEU A 226 -6.02 11.69 -3.47
CA LEU A 226 -5.93 12.89 -2.63
C LEU A 226 -7.25 13.19 -1.91
N ARG A 227 -8.38 13.14 -2.64
CA ARG A 227 -9.71 13.32 -2.05
C ARG A 227 -9.96 12.28 -0.95
N MET A 228 -9.73 10.99 -1.24
CA MET A 228 -10.01 9.92 -0.29
C MET A 228 -9.08 9.93 0.93
N VAL A 229 -7.80 10.28 0.75
CA VAL A 229 -6.87 10.48 1.87
C VAL A 229 -7.39 11.58 2.79
N HIS A 230 -7.86 12.69 2.23
CA HIS A 230 -8.45 13.78 3.01
C HIS A 230 -9.74 13.37 3.73
N GLU A 231 -10.66 12.70 3.02
CA GLU A 231 -11.90 12.18 3.64
C GLU A 231 -11.63 11.23 4.81
N VAL A 232 -10.59 10.39 4.70
CA VAL A 232 -10.18 9.46 5.76
C VAL A 232 -9.46 10.17 6.91
N TYR A 233 -8.65 11.19 6.60
CA TYR A 233 -8.01 12.04 7.61
C TYR A 233 -9.04 12.75 8.49
N GLU A 234 -10.09 13.31 7.90
CA GLU A 234 -11.17 13.97 8.66
C GLU A 234 -12.00 12.96 9.49
N ALA A 235 -12.13 11.73 8.98
CA ALA A 235 -13.00 10.72 9.58
C ALA A 235 -12.38 9.93 10.73
N THR A 236 -11.05 9.89 10.84
CA THR A 236 -10.32 9.03 11.78
C THR A 236 -9.16 9.76 12.42
N LYS A 237 -8.64 9.22 13.52
CA LYS A 237 -7.40 9.72 14.16
C LYS A 237 -6.18 8.87 13.82
N LEU A 238 -6.36 7.90 12.92
CA LEU A 238 -5.32 6.95 12.58
C LEU A 238 -4.31 7.59 11.62
N PRO A 239 -3.01 7.28 11.75
CA PRO A 239 -2.02 7.70 10.79
C PRO A 239 -2.25 7.05 9.44
N ILE A 240 -2.01 7.84 8.38
CA ILE A 240 -2.31 7.45 7.00
C ILE A 240 -1.02 7.31 6.18
N ILE A 241 -0.87 6.16 5.53
CA ILE A 241 0.09 5.95 4.44
C ILE A 241 -0.64 6.17 3.11
N GLY A 242 -0.41 7.33 2.50
CA GLY A 242 -1.04 7.74 1.25
C GLY A 242 -0.37 7.15 0.00
N MET A 243 -1.14 6.70 -0.98
CA MET A 243 -0.61 6.20 -2.25
C MET A 243 -1.63 6.34 -3.38
N GLY A 244 -1.13 6.36 -4.61
CA GLY A 244 -1.94 6.49 -5.84
C GLY A 244 -1.45 7.65 -6.70
N GLY A 245 -0.73 7.36 -7.77
CA GLY A 245 -0.30 8.37 -8.73
C GLY A 245 0.76 9.35 -8.23
N ILE A 246 1.64 8.94 -7.30
CA ILE A 246 2.77 9.75 -6.82
C ILE A 246 3.99 9.50 -7.70
N TYR A 247 4.50 10.54 -8.35
CA TYR A 247 5.64 10.47 -9.28
C TYR A 247 6.75 11.47 -8.95
N SER A 248 6.53 12.38 -7.99
CA SER A 248 7.45 13.48 -7.65
C SER A 248 7.41 13.83 -6.16
N ALA A 249 8.39 14.61 -5.70
CA ALA A 249 8.39 15.19 -4.35
C ALA A 249 7.20 16.14 -4.13
N GLU A 250 6.76 16.87 -5.17
CA GLU A 250 5.57 17.72 -5.12
C GLU A 250 4.32 16.90 -4.81
N ASP A 251 4.21 15.70 -5.40
CA ASP A 251 3.09 14.81 -5.10
C ASP A 251 3.11 14.35 -3.64
N VAL A 252 4.29 14.08 -3.07
CA VAL A 252 4.41 13.77 -1.63
C VAL A 252 3.87 14.92 -0.78
N VAL A 253 4.25 16.16 -1.10
CA VAL A 253 3.75 17.37 -0.42
C VAL A 253 2.21 17.45 -0.50
N LYS A 254 1.61 17.19 -1.68
CA LYS A 254 0.14 17.15 -1.83
C LYS A 254 -0.51 16.11 -0.92
N PHE A 255 0.05 14.92 -0.82
CA PHE A 255 -0.48 13.86 0.04
C PHE A 255 -0.36 14.21 1.52
N PHE A 256 0.73 14.84 1.96
CA PHE A 256 0.87 15.33 3.33
C PHE A 256 -0.16 16.42 3.63
N LEU A 257 -0.31 17.41 2.73
CA LEU A 257 -1.35 18.43 2.84
C LEU A 257 -2.76 17.84 2.96
N ALA A 258 -3.04 16.75 2.22
CA ALA A 258 -4.31 16.04 2.29
C ALA A 258 -4.53 15.29 3.62
N GLY A 259 -3.46 14.93 4.35
CA GLY A 259 -3.54 14.25 5.64
C GLY A 259 -2.68 12.98 5.78
N ALA A 260 -1.91 12.60 4.76
CA ALA A 260 -0.96 11.50 4.89
C ALA A 260 0.22 11.85 5.80
N GLN A 261 0.82 10.83 6.43
CA GLN A 261 2.01 10.94 7.28
C GLN A 261 3.18 10.10 6.76
N ALA A 262 2.92 9.25 5.77
CA ALA A 262 3.91 8.60 4.93
C ALA A 262 3.28 8.35 3.55
N VAL A 263 4.10 8.00 2.55
CA VAL A 263 3.60 7.72 1.20
C VAL A 263 4.21 6.46 0.60
N ALA A 264 3.41 5.74 -0.18
CA ALA A 264 3.88 4.58 -0.94
C ALA A 264 3.86 4.82 -2.45
N ILE A 265 4.96 4.46 -3.12
CA ILE A 265 5.17 4.69 -4.56
C ILE A 265 4.92 3.40 -5.32
N GLY A 266 3.97 3.42 -6.25
CA GLY A 266 3.56 2.28 -7.04
C GLY A 266 4.01 2.38 -8.50
N SER A 267 3.09 2.86 -9.33
CA SER A 267 3.18 2.89 -10.79
C SER A 267 4.40 3.65 -11.36
N ALA A 268 4.97 4.60 -10.61
CA ALA A 268 6.18 5.30 -11.04
C ALA A 268 7.37 4.37 -11.28
N HIS A 269 7.40 3.19 -10.64
CA HIS A 269 8.45 2.19 -10.84
C HIS A 269 8.45 1.52 -12.22
N PHE A 270 7.36 1.62 -12.98
CA PHE A 270 7.33 1.17 -14.37
C PHE A 270 8.07 2.11 -15.32
N GLU A 271 8.15 3.40 -14.97
CA GLU A 271 8.94 4.41 -15.71
C GLU A 271 10.38 4.45 -15.20
N ASP A 272 10.56 4.49 -13.88
CA ASP A 272 11.87 4.54 -13.24
C ASP A 272 11.90 3.66 -11.99
N LYS A 273 12.68 2.58 -12.03
CA LYS A 273 12.86 1.66 -10.89
C LYS A 273 13.44 2.35 -9.65
N LYS A 274 14.05 3.53 -9.78
CA LYS A 274 14.57 4.35 -8.67
C LYS A 274 13.59 5.41 -8.17
N ALA A 275 12.36 5.47 -8.69
CA ALA A 275 11.43 6.56 -8.41
C ALA A 275 11.27 6.86 -6.92
N ALA A 276 11.01 5.86 -6.07
CA ALA A 276 10.89 6.06 -4.63
C ALA A 276 12.14 6.69 -3.99
N ALA A 277 13.34 6.18 -4.31
CA ALA A 277 14.59 6.72 -3.78
C ALA A 277 14.87 8.15 -4.25
N LYS A 278 14.64 8.45 -5.53
CA LYS A 278 14.79 9.81 -6.08
C LYS A 278 13.81 10.79 -5.44
N ILE A 279 12.54 10.42 -5.35
CA ILE A 279 11.51 11.24 -4.69
C ILE A 279 11.90 11.55 -3.24
N ALA A 280 12.44 10.57 -2.51
CA ALA A 280 12.92 10.76 -1.14
C ALA A 280 14.12 11.72 -1.07
N GLN A 281 15.03 11.66 -2.04
CA GLN A 281 16.22 12.52 -2.14
C GLN A 281 15.88 13.97 -2.53
N ASP A 282 14.88 14.16 -3.41
CA ASP A 282 14.48 15.47 -3.91
C ASP A 282 13.65 16.26 -2.87
N LEU A 283 12.98 15.55 -1.96
CA LEU A 283 12.01 16.11 -1.01
C LEU A 283 12.57 17.20 -0.07
N PRO A 284 13.75 17.07 0.56
CA PRO A 284 14.25 18.10 1.46
C PRO A 284 14.51 19.44 0.79
N GLN A 285 15.00 19.43 -0.47
CA GLN A 285 15.25 20.66 -1.22
C GLN A 285 13.94 21.36 -1.55
N LEU A 286 12.93 20.61 -2.01
CA LEU A 286 11.60 21.16 -2.26
C LEU A 286 10.98 21.78 -1.00
N LEU A 287 11.11 21.14 0.16
CA LEU A 287 10.60 21.69 1.42
C LEU A 287 11.35 22.96 1.85
N ASP A 288 12.68 22.99 1.69
CA ASP A 288 13.48 24.20 1.93
C ASP A 288 13.01 25.36 1.03
N ASP A 289 12.74 25.10 -0.26
CA ASP A 289 12.25 26.09 -1.22
C ASP A 289 10.84 26.61 -0.88
N LEU A 290 9.99 25.75 -0.31
CA LEU A 290 8.66 26.11 0.20
C LEU A 290 8.69 26.77 1.59
N GLY A 291 9.86 26.90 2.22
CA GLY A 291 10.01 27.45 3.57
C GLY A 291 9.49 26.52 4.69
N VAL A 292 9.32 25.23 4.41
CA VAL A 292 8.82 24.21 5.34
C VAL A 292 10.01 23.55 6.04
N LYS A 293 10.11 23.72 7.36
CA LYS A 293 11.23 23.17 8.14
C LYS A 293 11.05 21.70 8.51
N ASP A 294 9.81 21.26 8.70
CA ASP A 294 9.46 19.90 9.06
C ASP A 294 8.26 19.45 8.23
N ILE A 295 8.40 18.32 7.53
CA ILE A 295 7.32 17.79 6.69
C ILE A 295 6.05 17.49 7.50
N ASN A 296 6.19 17.15 8.79
CA ASN A 296 5.06 16.84 9.66
C ASN A 296 4.16 18.07 9.88
N ASP A 297 4.67 19.29 9.67
CA ASP A 297 3.87 20.52 9.77
C ASP A 297 2.82 20.62 8.66
N LEU A 298 2.97 19.87 7.56
CA LEU A 298 2.06 19.88 6.43
C LEU A 298 0.83 18.97 6.60
N VAL A 299 0.87 18.04 7.55
CA VAL A 299 -0.16 17.00 7.70
C VAL A 299 -1.54 17.65 7.90
N GLY A 300 -2.45 17.42 6.94
CA GLY A 300 -3.83 17.91 6.99
C GLY A 300 -3.96 19.43 6.88
N LYS A 301 -2.97 20.14 6.34
CA LYS A 301 -2.97 21.61 6.22
C LYS A 301 -3.55 22.13 4.90
N VAL A 302 -4.14 21.27 4.06
CA VAL A 302 -4.86 21.74 2.88
C VAL A 302 -5.95 22.76 3.29
N GLN A 303 -6.01 23.88 2.58
CA GLN A 303 -7.04 24.90 2.77
C GLN A 303 -8.05 24.78 1.62
N PHE A 304 -9.31 24.49 1.97
CA PHE A 304 -10.41 24.51 1.01
C PHE A 304 -10.96 25.93 0.85
N ASN A 305 -11.34 26.26 -0.39
CA ASN A 305 -11.93 27.55 -0.75
C ASN A 305 -13.40 27.65 -0.34
#